data_AF-T0YZ03-F1
#
_entry.id   AF-T0YZ03-F1
#
_cell.length_a   1.000
_cell.length_b   1.000
_cell.length_c   1.000
_cell.angle_alpha   90.00
_cell.angle_beta   90.00
_cell.angle_gamma   90.00
#
_symmetry.space_group_name_H-M   'P 1'
#
loop_
_entity.id
_entity.type
_entity.pdbx_description
1 polymer ?
#
loop_
_entity_poly.entity_id
_entity_poly.type
_entity_poly.pdbx_seq_one_letter_code
_entity_poly.pdbx_strand_id
1 'polypeptide(L)'
;MPSNNTSAGLPTNTSISGNYVHSVTVTRGVITVAYGGPKANSKIPASATLSLSPVQGSGSITWTCKPGSGLSLQYLPASCR
;
A
#
# COMPACT_ATOMS: atom_id res chain seq x y z
N MET A 1 0.48 17.21 0.76
CA MET A 1 0.20 15.79 0.45
C MET A 1 -1.29 15.53 0.60
N PRO A 2 -1.94 14.78 -0.32
CA PRO A 2 -3.37 14.47 -0.24
C PRO A 2 -3.73 13.82 1.10
N SER A 3 -4.80 14.27 1.75
CA SER A 3 -5.18 13.77 3.08
C SER A 3 -5.81 12.37 3.01
N ASN A 4 -6.53 12.06 1.93
CA ASN A 4 -7.24 10.81 1.69
C ASN A 4 -7.35 10.49 0.17
N ASN A 5 -7.92 9.32 -0.18
CA ASN A 5 -8.10 8.89 -1.57
C ASN A 5 -8.83 9.93 -2.43
N THR A 6 -9.98 10.44 -1.96
CA THR A 6 -10.81 11.40 -2.72
C THR A 6 -10.05 12.70 -2.98
N SER A 7 -9.29 13.20 -1.99
CA SER A 7 -8.43 14.39 -2.16
C SER A 7 -7.29 14.18 -3.16
N ALA A 8 -6.92 12.92 -3.42
CA ALA A 8 -5.96 12.52 -4.45
C ALA A 8 -6.64 12.24 -5.81
N GLY A 9 -7.96 12.41 -5.93
CA GLY A 9 -8.72 12.09 -7.14
C GLY A 9 -8.94 10.58 -7.36
N LEU A 10 -8.79 9.76 -6.32
CA LEU A 10 -8.95 8.31 -6.38
C LEU A 10 -10.34 7.87 -5.88
N PRO A 11 -10.83 6.68 -6.31
CA PRO A 11 -12.00 6.04 -5.71
C PRO A 11 -11.84 5.76 -4.21
N THR A 12 -12.95 5.41 -3.56
CA THR A 12 -12.91 4.94 -2.16
C THR A 12 -12.01 3.70 -2.03
N ASN A 13 -11.41 3.54 -0.86
CA ASN A 13 -10.34 2.56 -0.64
C ASN A 13 -10.73 1.11 -0.97
N THR A 14 -11.95 0.68 -0.65
CA THR A 14 -12.47 -0.67 -0.90
C THR A 14 -12.89 -0.89 -2.35
N SER A 15 -13.13 0.18 -3.11
CA SER A 15 -13.31 0.08 -4.57
C SER A 15 -12.00 -0.21 -5.30
N ILE A 16 -10.85 0.03 -4.66
CA ILE A 16 -9.53 -0.33 -5.16
C ILE A 16 -9.15 -1.69 -4.58
N SER A 17 -9.73 -2.75 -5.12
CA SER A 17 -9.55 -4.14 -4.68
C SER A 17 -9.28 -5.07 -5.87
N GLY A 18 -8.83 -6.29 -5.61
CA GLY A 18 -8.52 -7.27 -6.64
C GLY A 18 -8.21 -8.66 -6.09
N ASN A 19 -7.68 -9.53 -6.95
CA ASN A 19 -7.43 -10.94 -6.59
C ASN A 19 -6.58 -11.13 -5.33
N TYR A 20 -5.63 -10.23 -5.05
CA TYR A 20 -4.68 -10.36 -3.93
C TYR A 20 -4.76 -9.19 -2.94
N VAL A 21 -5.43 -8.11 -3.31
CA VAL A 21 -5.50 -6.84 -2.57
C VAL A 21 -6.94 -6.63 -2.12
N HIS A 22 -7.12 -6.36 -0.83
CA HIS A 22 -8.41 -6.05 -0.26
C HIS A 22 -8.77 -4.57 -0.41
N SER A 23 -7.82 -3.67 -0.18
CA SER A 23 -8.04 -2.22 -0.32
C SER A 23 -6.74 -1.45 -0.51
N VAL A 24 -6.86 -0.23 -1.04
CA VAL A 24 -5.75 0.73 -1.13
C VAL A 24 -6.17 2.05 -0.50
N THR A 25 -5.48 2.45 0.55
CA THR A 25 -5.79 3.66 1.33
C THR A 25 -4.67 4.69 1.19
N VAL A 26 -5.04 5.94 0.92
CA VAL A 26 -4.13 7.08 0.99
C VAL A 26 -4.36 7.79 2.32
N THR A 27 -3.28 8.09 3.05
CA THR A 27 -3.35 8.91 4.26
C THR A 27 -2.16 9.85 4.29
N ARG A 28 -2.41 11.16 4.21
CA ARG A 28 -1.37 12.20 4.18
C ARG A 28 -0.29 11.93 3.12
N GLY A 29 -0.69 11.40 1.96
CA GLY A 29 0.18 11.05 0.83
C GLY A 29 0.81 9.66 0.89
N VAL A 30 0.79 8.98 2.04
CA VAL A 30 1.26 7.60 2.15
C VAL A 30 0.19 6.66 1.58
N ILE A 31 0.60 5.77 0.69
CA ILE A 31 -0.26 4.74 0.11
C ILE A 31 -0.06 3.46 0.91
N THR A 32 -1.14 2.93 1.48
CA THR A 32 -1.15 1.66 2.21
C THR A 32 -1.99 0.66 1.44
N VAL A 33 -1.37 -0.44 1.03
CA VAL A 33 -2.01 -1.56 0.35
C VAL A 33 -2.31 -2.62 1.40
N ALA A 34 -3.58 -2.98 1.57
CA ALA A 34 -3.99 -4.11 2.39
C ALA A 34 -4.13 -5.36 1.50
N TYR A 35 -3.38 -6.41 1.83
CA TYR A 35 -3.55 -7.72 1.20
C TYR A 35 -4.83 -8.41 1.71
N GLY A 36 -5.09 -9.63 1.26
CA GLY A 36 -6.29 -10.38 1.67
C GLY A 36 -7.39 -10.41 0.61
N GLY A 37 -7.04 -10.23 -0.67
CA GLY A 37 -7.93 -10.60 -1.77
C GLY A 37 -8.23 -12.11 -1.82
N PRO A 38 -9.22 -12.55 -2.60
CA PRO A 38 -9.72 -13.93 -2.60
C PRO A 38 -8.69 -15.00 -3.00
N LYS A 39 -7.60 -14.60 -3.68
CA LYS A 39 -6.51 -15.47 -4.12
C LYS A 39 -5.21 -15.23 -3.33
N ALA A 40 -5.23 -14.40 -2.29
CA ALA A 40 -4.06 -14.16 -1.46
C ALA A 40 -3.56 -15.46 -0.82
N ASN A 41 -2.23 -15.61 -0.77
CA ASN A 41 -1.61 -16.76 -0.12
C ASN A 41 -1.96 -16.75 1.37
N SER A 42 -2.45 -17.88 1.90
CA SER A 42 -2.87 -18.00 3.31
C SER A 42 -1.75 -17.74 4.33
N LYS A 43 -0.48 -17.81 3.90
CA LYS A 43 0.69 -17.45 4.73
C LYS A 43 0.89 -15.94 4.88
N ILE A 44 0.21 -15.13 4.07
CA ILE A 44 0.18 -13.67 4.20
C ILE A 44 -1.13 -13.33 4.92
N PRO A 45 -1.09 -12.82 6.16
CA PRO A 45 -2.30 -12.45 6.88
C PRO A 45 -3.18 -11.50 6.08
N ALA A 46 -4.51 -11.62 6.20
CA ALA A 46 -5.44 -10.69 5.56
C ALA A 46 -5.28 -9.24 6.07
N SER A 47 -4.70 -9.06 7.26
CA SER A 47 -4.33 -7.75 7.82
C SER A 47 -2.95 -7.27 7.37
N ALA A 48 -2.22 -8.05 6.58
CA ALA A 48 -0.89 -7.68 6.14
C ALA A 48 -0.94 -6.48 5.21
N THR A 49 -0.05 -5.52 5.41
CA THR A 49 0.01 -4.31 4.59
C THR A 49 1.39 -4.01 4.03
N LEU A 50 1.41 -3.31 2.91
CA LEU A 50 2.60 -2.70 2.31
C LEU A 50 2.41 -1.18 2.28
N SER A 51 3.45 -0.42 2.59
CA SER A 51 3.41 1.04 2.56
C SER A 51 4.33 1.59 1.48
N LEU A 52 3.81 2.53 0.68
CA LEU A 52 4.59 3.37 -0.22
C LEU A 52 4.51 4.81 0.29
N SER A 53 5.67 5.36 0.67
CA SER A 53 5.80 6.71 1.20
C SER A 53 6.50 7.61 0.18
N PRO A 54 5.91 8.76 -0.20
CA PRO A 54 6.56 9.71 -1.08
C PRO A 54 7.64 10.48 -0.32
N VAL A 55 8.79 10.68 -0.97
CA VAL A 55 9.88 11.54 -0.51
C VAL A 55 10.04 12.65 -1.53
N GLN A 56 9.88 13.89 -1.06
CA GLN A 56 9.95 15.07 -1.91
C GLN A 56 11.41 15.43 -2.22
N GLY A 57 11.74 15.53 -3.50
CA GLY A 57 13.00 16.09 -4.00
C GLY A 57 12.81 17.48 -4.61
N SER A 58 13.88 18.01 -5.22
CA SER A 58 13.85 19.27 -5.96
C SER A 58 13.20 19.09 -7.34
N GLY A 59 11.87 19.17 -7.39
CA GLY A 59 11.10 19.02 -8.64
C GLY A 59 10.75 17.56 -9.00
N SER A 60 11.02 16.61 -8.11
CA SER A 60 10.68 15.20 -8.28
C SER A 60 10.11 14.61 -6.99
N ILE A 61 9.46 13.46 -7.11
CA ILE A 61 9.03 12.64 -5.98
C ILE A 61 9.66 11.27 -6.17
N THR A 62 10.41 10.82 -5.19
CA THR A 62 10.85 9.43 -5.09
C THR A 62 9.92 8.68 -4.13
N TRP A 63 9.86 7.35 -4.26
CA TRP A 63 8.97 6.53 -3.44
C TRP A 63 9.80 5.52 -2.65
N THR A 64 9.53 5.44 -1.35
CA THR A 64 10.08 4.40 -0.48
C THR A 64 9.01 3.35 -0.24
N CYS A 65 9.34 2.09 -0.50
CA CYS A 65 8.47 0.96 -0.23
C CYS A 65 8.94 0.22 1.03
N LYS A 66 8.04 -0.10 1.95
CA LYS A 66 8.35 -0.80 3.21
C LYS A 66 7.23 -1.75 3.62
N PRO A 67 7.51 -2.79 4.43
CA PRO A 67 6.47 -3.54 5.13
C PRO A 67 5.61 -2.57 5.94
N GLY A 68 4.30 -2.76 5.89
CA GLY A 68 3.39 -2.21 6.89
C GLY A 68 3.25 -3.18 8.06
N SER A 69 2.02 -3.45 8.48
CA SER A 69 1.73 -4.39 9.56
C SER A 69 1.66 -5.82 9.04
N GLY A 70 2.09 -6.81 9.84
CA GLY A 70 1.82 -8.24 9.60
C GLY A 70 2.46 -8.88 8.36
N LEU A 71 3.27 -8.15 7.58
CA LEU A 71 3.93 -8.65 6.38
C LEU A 71 5.40 -8.97 6.64
N SER A 72 5.76 -10.25 6.60
CA SER A 72 7.14 -10.70 6.79
C SER A 72 8.05 -10.29 5.62
N LEU A 73 9.28 -9.87 5.92
CA LEU A 73 10.29 -9.45 4.94
C LEU A 73 10.59 -10.52 3.88
N GLN A 74 10.41 -11.80 4.21
CA GLN A 74 10.61 -12.90 3.26
C GLN A 74 9.64 -12.87 2.08
N TYR A 75 8.46 -12.26 2.26
CA TYR A 75 7.43 -12.09 1.23
C TYR A 75 7.58 -10.80 0.43
N LEU A 76 8.60 -9.99 0.74
CA LEU A 76 8.86 -8.73 0.06
C LEU A 76 9.92 -8.87 -1.03
N PRO A 77 9.73 -8.17 -2.17
CA PRO A 77 10.81 -7.97 -3.12
C PRO A 77 11.91 -7.09 -2.50
N ALA A 78 13.13 -7.18 -3.03
CA ALA A 78 14.28 -6.45 -2.49
C ALA A 78 14.07 -4.92 -2.45
N SER A 79 13.31 -4.36 -3.39
CA SER A 79 12.98 -2.93 -3.46
C SER A 79 12.06 -2.42 -2.35
N CYS A 80 11.43 -3.32 -1.59
CA CYS A 80 10.49 -3.01 -0.51
C CYS A 80 10.99 -3.46 0.87
N ARG A 81 12.23 -3.96 0.96
CA ARG A 81 12.86 -4.38 2.21
C ARG A 81 13.56 -3.21 2.89
#